data_AF-A0A9N8EBL5-F1
#
_entry.id   AF-A0A9N8EBL5-F1
#
_cell.length_a   1.000
_cell.length_b   1.000
_cell.length_c   1.000
_cell.angle_alpha   90.00
_cell.angle_beta   90.00
_cell.angle_gamma   90.00
#
_symmetry.space_group_name_H-M   'P 1'
#
loop_
_entity.id
_entity.type
_entity.pdbx_description
1 polymer ?
#
loop_
_entity_poly.entity_id
_entity_poly.type
_entity_poly.pdbx_seq_one_letter_code
_entity_poly.pdbx_strand_id
1 'polypeptide(L)'
;MMKIKIPLSSATGTSQKTRASIKKLFPMGSVMSRGSSNPITLHSVDDDLFPRMWSFLAEVMIAEGELARSTKEAIAELVSKKNACPLCDAVHQLMGSAARNAESKRGCRREIDDERHAKALGLADKLVDTTLNDRQDELDLSLQQSARQDDVLTDIGRAEVALVVLLYFHLNRVISAILGEQMSPVLFQAKRPGRGPSIKHDSLKVKDLLKQVVNPLLKAGMSATHKPGIARPLFSSEDPNRLAELPDHLQRAALAGRDRANALYRLVMWTRNYKETMENEGILSMDVLQVLESPMNAPPSHLTPDKLAQWASSGVRRAVQHLSDETSQATATILLLVQFSPHSVFHHYQWKHLAKTLGGDQAKAMLIWWSLTCSLQQAQGLRNAVQKAGW
;
A
#
# COMPACT_ATOMS: atom_id res chain seq x y z
N MET A 1 23.84 -18.86 -18.57
CA MET A 1 23.02 -18.59 -17.38
C MET A 1 21.68 -19.31 -17.55
N MET A 2 21.40 -20.27 -16.68
CA MET A 2 20.10 -20.94 -16.61
C MET A 2 19.08 -19.91 -16.12
N LYS A 3 17.94 -19.76 -16.81
CA LYS A 3 16.87 -18.86 -16.34
C LYS A 3 16.23 -19.51 -15.12
N ILE A 4 16.60 -19.05 -13.93
CA ILE A 4 15.93 -19.41 -12.68
C ILE A 4 14.54 -18.80 -12.76
N LYS A 5 13.52 -19.64 -12.93
CA LYS A 5 12.13 -19.20 -12.92
C LYS A 5 11.51 -19.82 -11.68
N ILE A 6 11.28 -19.00 -10.66
CA ILE A 6 10.48 -19.43 -9.52
C ILE A 6 9.12 -19.87 -10.08
N PRO A 7 8.65 -21.09 -9.78
CA PRO A 7 7.31 -21.48 -10.13
C PRO A 7 6.34 -20.59 -9.35
N LEU A 8 5.87 -19.50 -9.98
CA LEU A 8 4.73 -18.74 -9.50
C LEU A 8 3.57 -19.75 -9.38
N SER A 9 2.97 -19.81 -8.20
CA SER A 9 1.90 -20.75 -7.85
C SER A 9 0.87 -20.85 -8.97
N SER A 10 0.73 -22.01 -9.62
CA SER A 10 -0.19 -22.18 -10.75
C SER A 10 -1.63 -22.45 -10.30
N ALA A 11 -2.10 -21.80 -9.23
CA ALA A 11 -3.47 -21.93 -8.75
C ALA A 11 -4.44 -21.20 -9.70
N THR A 12 -4.59 -21.73 -10.92
CA THR A 12 -5.22 -21.11 -12.09
C THR A 12 -6.68 -20.70 -11.89
N GLY A 13 -7.35 -21.14 -10.82
CA GLY A 13 -8.73 -20.74 -10.49
C GLY A 13 -8.86 -19.49 -9.61
N THR A 14 -7.85 -19.15 -8.80
CA THR A 14 -8.03 -18.17 -7.73
C THR A 14 -7.95 -16.73 -8.25
N SER A 15 -7.07 -16.44 -9.21
CA SER A 15 -6.97 -15.14 -9.86
C SER A 15 -8.25 -14.76 -10.64
N GLN A 16 -8.88 -15.72 -11.33
CA GLN A 16 -10.14 -15.46 -12.03
C GLN A 16 -11.28 -15.15 -11.04
N LYS A 17 -11.41 -15.91 -9.96
CA LYS A 17 -12.36 -15.62 -8.87
C LYS A 17 -12.10 -14.25 -8.23
N THR A 18 -10.83 -13.88 -8.08
CA THR A 18 -10.42 -12.56 -7.57
C THR A 18 -10.87 -11.44 -8.51
N ARG A 19 -10.62 -11.56 -9.82
CA ARG A 19 -11.12 -10.58 -10.81
C ARG A 19 -12.63 -10.48 -10.82
N ALA A 20 -13.34 -11.60 -10.68
CA ALA A 20 -14.81 -11.60 -10.57
C ALA A 20 -15.29 -10.90 -9.29
N SER A 21 -14.60 -11.13 -8.15
CA SER A 21 -14.87 -10.44 -6.88
C SER A 21 -14.64 -8.93 -7.00
N ILE A 22 -13.52 -8.50 -7.61
CA ILE A 22 -13.24 -7.10 -7.92
C ILE A 22 -14.34 -6.50 -8.80
N LYS A 23 -14.75 -7.19 -9.87
CA LYS A 23 -15.82 -6.72 -10.76
C LYS A 23 -17.16 -6.55 -10.03
N LYS A 24 -17.45 -7.42 -9.04
CA LYS A 24 -18.68 -7.38 -8.26
C LYS A 24 -18.69 -6.25 -7.23
N LEU A 25 -17.58 -6.05 -6.54
CA LEU A 25 -17.49 -5.17 -5.35
C LEU A 25 -16.96 -3.79 -5.68
N PHE A 26 -16.19 -3.70 -6.75
CA PHE A 26 -15.61 -2.47 -7.22
C PHE A 26 -16.30 -2.11 -8.54
N PRO A 27 -17.05 -1.00 -8.61
CA PRO A 27 -17.77 -0.68 -9.83
C PRO A 27 -16.84 -0.26 -10.99
N MET A 28 -15.57 0.13 -10.72
CA MET A 28 -14.53 0.19 -11.77
C MET A 28 -13.96 -1.18 -12.15
N GLY A 29 -14.42 -2.26 -11.52
CA GLY A 29 -13.84 -3.58 -11.68
C GLY A 29 -13.95 -4.13 -13.10
N SER A 30 -14.85 -3.61 -13.96
CA SER A 30 -14.83 -3.91 -15.39
C SER A 30 -13.61 -3.32 -16.13
N VAL A 31 -13.20 -2.09 -15.75
CA VAL A 31 -12.00 -1.42 -16.25
C VAL A 31 -10.76 -2.02 -15.61
N MET A 32 -10.79 -2.25 -14.30
CA MET A 32 -9.65 -2.77 -13.55
C MET A 32 -9.39 -4.25 -13.81
N SER A 33 -10.41 -5.08 -14.04
CA SER A 33 -10.21 -6.52 -14.30
C SER A 33 -9.52 -6.81 -15.63
N ARG A 34 -9.59 -5.87 -16.59
CA ARG A 34 -9.12 -6.05 -17.98
C ARG A 34 -7.69 -5.61 -18.24
N GLY A 35 -7.03 -4.95 -17.29
CA GLY A 35 -5.65 -4.46 -17.44
C GLY A 35 -4.69 -5.01 -16.38
N SER A 36 -3.39 -5.02 -16.70
CA SER A 36 -2.30 -5.29 -15.75
C SER A 36 -1.76 -4.01 -15.08
N SER A 37 -2.30 -2.85 -15.44
CA SER A 37 -1.73 -1.53 -15.11
C SER A 37 -2.65 -0.66 -14.25
N ASN A 38 -3.37 -1.25 -13.31
CA ASN A 38 -4.05 -0.48 -12.25
C ASN A 38 -3.54 -0.90 -10.86
N PRO A 39 -3.66 -0.01 -9.86
CA PRO A 39 -3.17 -0.23 -8.49
C PRO A 39 -3.47 -1.61 -7.87
N ILE A 40 -4.63 -2.19 -8.17
CA ILE A 40 -5.08 -3.46 -7.57
C ILE A 40 -4.53 -4.65 -8.35
N THR A 41 -4.52 -4.60 -9.68
CA THR A 41 -4.02 -5.70 -10.51
C THR A 41 -2.51 -5.76 -10.62
N LEU A 42 -1.77 -4.77 -10.11
CA LEU A 42 -0.31 -4.84 -10.04
C LEU A 42 0.16 -6.10 -9.30
N HIS A 43 -0.63 -6.57 -8.34
CA HIS A 43 -0.38 -7.78 -7.56
C HIS A 43 -0.72 -9.07 -8.30
N SER A 44 -1.35 -9.00 -9.48
CA SER A 44 -1.62 -10.18 -10.32
C SER A 44 -0.39 -10.70 -11.06
N VAL A 45 0.80 -10.23 -10.71
CA VAL A 45 2.08 -10.80 -11.12
C VAL A 45 2.36 -12.14 -10.42
N ASP A 46 1.66 -12.41 -9.31
CA ASP A 46 1.71 -13.67 -8.58
C ASP A 46 0.28 -14.10 -8.22
N ASP A 47 -0.08 -15.33 -8.58
CA ASP A 47 -1.45 -15.87 -8.46
C ASP A 47 -1.85 -16.17 -7.00
N ASP A 48 -0.89 -16.34 -6.08
CA ASP A 48 -1.16 -16.50 -4.65
C ASP A 48 -1.25 -15.14 -3.93
N LEU A 49 -0.43 -14.18 -4.33
CA LEU A 49 -0.44 -12.80 -3.81
C LEU A 49 -1.75 -12.08 -4.13
N PHE A 50 -2.21 -12.16 -5.38
CA PHE A 50 -3.33 -11.36 -5.86
C PHE A 50 -4.63 -11.51 -5.04
N PRO A 51 -5.14 -12.72 -4.75
CA PRO A 51 -6.29 -12.89 -3.87
C PRO A 51 -6.05 -12.36 -2.46
N ARG A 52 -4.84 -12.53 -1.91
CA ARG A 52 -4.50 -12.10 -0.54
C ARG A 52 -4.49 -10.57 -0.43
N MET A 53 -3.90 -9.90 -1.41
CA MET A 53 -3.90 -8.44 -1.48
C MET A 53 -5.32 -7.90 -1.67
N TRP A 54 -6.10 -8.50 -2.57
CA TRP A 54 -7.49 -8.10 -2.77
C TRP A 54 -8.33 -8.29 -1.49
N SER A 55 -8.14 -9.42 -0.79
CA SER A 55 -8.79 -9.66 0.50
C SER A 55 -8.47 -8.57 1.50
N PHE A 56 -7.20 -8.21 1.64
CA PHE A 56 -6.79 -7.17 2.59
C PHE A 56 -7.39 -5.80 2.23
N LEU A 57 -7.30 -5.39 0.97
CA LEU A 57 -7.88 -4.14 0.50
C LEU A 57 -9.40 -4.10 0.72
N ALA A 58 -10.11 -5.18 0.37
CA ALA A 58 -11.55 -5.25 0.50
C ALA A 58 -12.01 -5.19 1.97
N GLU A 59 -11.36 -5.94 2.87
CA GLU A 59 -11.71 -5.90 4.29
C GLU A 59 -11.39 -4.54 4.93
N VAL A 60 -10.23 -3.95 4.62
CA VAL A 60 -9.84 -2.65 5.18
C VAL A 60 -10.73 -1.53 4.67
N MET A 61 -10.87 -1.43 3.34
CA MET A 61 -11.53 -0.28 2.73
C MET A 61 -13.03 -0.49 2.54
N ILE A 62 -13.47 -1.65 2.02
CA ILE A 62 -14.84 -1.85 1.51
C ILE A 62 -15.78 -2.36 2.60
N ALA A 63 -15.33 -3.32 3.41
CA ALA A 63 -16.16 -3.85 4.49
C ALA A 63 -16.49 -2.76 5.52
N GLU A 64 -17.72 -2.82 6.03
CA GLU A 64 -18.21 -1.96 7.09
C GLU A 64 -17.41 -2.14 8.37
N GLY A 65 -17.40 -1.09 9.17
CA GLY A 65 -16.57 -0.98 10.35
C GLY A 65 -16.97 0.24 11.15
N GLU A 66 -16.11 0.64 12.09
CA GLU A 66 -16.37 1.86 12.87
C GLU A 66 -16.15 3.12 12.05
N LEU A 67 -15.16 3.11 11.14
CA LEU A 67 -14.92 4.24 10.26
C LEU A 67 -15.83 4.18 9.03
N ALA A 68 -16.51 5.29 8.77
CA ALA A 68 -17.21 5.52 7.51
C ALA A 68 -16.25 5.40 6.31
N ARG A 69 -16.78 5.03 5.13
CA ARG A 69 -15.96 4.87 3.93
C ARG A 69 -15.29 6.19 3.57
N SER A 70 -15.99 7.31 3.66
CA SER A 70 -15.42 8.64 3.40
C SER A 70 -14.21 8.96 4.29
N THR A 71 -14.24 8.56 5.56
CA THR A 71 -13.12 8.72 6.50
C THR A 71 -11.93 7.87 6.07
N LYS A 72 -12.16 6.60 5.71
CA LYS A 72 -11.09 5.72 5.18
C LYS A 72 -10.45 6.29 3.91
N GLU A 73 -11.25 6.85 3.01
CA GLU A 73 -10.76 7.51 1.79
C GLU A 73 -9.97 8.79 2.08
N ALA A 74 -10.41 9.60 3.06
CA ALA A 74 -9.68 10.81 3.45
C ALA A 74 -8.32 10.48 4.10
N ILE A 75 -8.25 9.40 4.89
CA ILE A 75 -6.98 8.86 5.40
C ILE A 75 -6.09 8.42 4.24
N ALA A 76 -6.64 7.69 3.26
CA ALA A 76 -5.91 7.25 2.08
C ALA A 76 -5.36 8.42 1.25
N GLU A 77 -6.16 9.49 1.07
CA GLU A 77 -5.74 10.76 0.43
C GLU A 77 -4.58 11.39 1.21
N LEU A 78 -4.71 11.53 2.54
CA LEU A 78 -3.66 12.10 3.41
C LEU A 78 -2.34 11.33 3.29
N VAL A 79 -2.38 10.00 3.42
CA VAL A 79 -1.19 9.14 3.33
C VAL A 79 -0.56 9.27 1.94
N SER A 80 -1.38 9.26 0.89
CA SER A 80 -0.92 9.38 -0.50
C SER A 80 -0.27 10.72 -0.80
N LYS A 81 -0.82 11.81 -0.25
CA LYS A 81 -0.24 13.14 -0.36
C LYS A 81 1.11 13.23 0.35
N LYS A 82 1.22 12.70 1.57
CA LYS A 82 2.49 12.68 2.33
C LYS A 82 3.55 11.79 1.68
N ASN A 83 3.15 10.67 1.09
CA ASN A 83 4.03 9.80 0.29
C ASN A 83 4.32 10.33 -1.12
N ALA A 84 3.82 11.53 -1.46
CA ALA A 84 3.95 12.16 -2.76
C ALA A 84 3.56 11.23 -3.93
N CYS A 85 2.45 10.48 -3.80
CA CYS A 85 1.95 9.57 -4.83
C CYS A 85 0.74 10.21 -5.57
N PRO A 86 0.96 10.90 -6.71
CA PRO A 86 -0.08 11.76 -7.31
C PRO A 86 -1.31 10.99 -7.80
N LEU A 87 -1.10 9.77 -8.30
CA LEU A 87 -2.19 8.92 -8.77
C LEU A 87 -3.14 8.55 -7.63
N CYS A 88 -2.60 8.14 -6.48
CA CYS A 88 -3.42 7.73 -5.35
C CYS A 88 -4.13 8.94 -4.72
N ASP A 89 -3.44 10.06 -4.56
CA ASP A 89 -4.03 11.32 -4.07
C ASP A 89 -5.26 11.72 -4.89
N ALA A 90 -5.11 11.81 -6.21
CA ALA A 90 -6.21 12.17 -7.10
C ALA A 90 -7.39 11.19 -7.08
N VAL A 91 -7.11 9.87 -7.03
CA VAL A 91 -8.15 8.84 -6.98
C VAL A 91 -8.89 8.88 -5.63
N HIS A 92 -8.17 9.02 -4.52
CA HIS A 92 -8.76 9.03 -3.18
C HIS A 92 -9.54 10.31 -2.89
N GLN A 93 -9.11 11.46 -3.39
CA GLN A 93 -9.91 12.68 -3.35
C GLN A 93 -11.28 12.51 -4.03
N LEU A 94 -11.28 11.87 -5.19
CA LEU A 94 -12.49 11.60 -5.96
C LEU A 94 -13.39 10.56 -5.26
N MET A 95 -12.81 9.46 -4.77
CA MET A 95 -13.54 8.42 -4.02
C MET A 95 -14.03 8.88 -2.64
N GLY A 96 -13.32 9.79 -1.98
CA GLY A 96 -13.76 10.39 -0.73
C GLY A 96 -14.97 11.29 -0.94
N SER A 97 -14.93 12.14 -1.98
CA SER A 97 -16.08 12.97 -2.37
C SER A 97 -17.29 12.13 -2.76
N ALA A 98 -17.01 11.04 -3.46
CA ALA A 98 -17.98 10.01 -3.82
C ALA A 98 -18.68 9.45 -2.58
N ALA A 99 -17.90 8.91 -1.64
CA ALA A 99 -18.39 8.28 -0.42
C ALA A 99 -19.21 9.25 0.44
N ARG A 100 -18.71 10.48 0.67
CA ARG A 100 -19.45 11.52 1.44
C ARG A 100 -20.83 11.81 0.85
N ASN A 101 -20.94 11.89 -0.46
CA ASN A 101 -22.21 12.13 -1.14
C ASN A 101 -23.18 10.96 -0.96
N ALA A 102 -22.70 9.71 -1.00
CA ALA A 102 -23.51 8.54 -0.77
C ALA A 102 -23.99 8.44 0.70
N GLU A 103 -23.10 8.71 1.65
CA GLU A 103 -23.39 8.73 3.08
C GLU A 103 -24.39 9.85 3.45
N SER A 104 -24.23 11.05 2.89
CA SER A 104 -25.14 12.18 3.11
C SER A 104 -26.57 11.89 2.69
N LYS A 105 -26.77 11.13 1.60
CA LYS A 105 -28.10 10.72 1.10
C LYS A 105 -28.80 9.71 2.01
N ARG A 106 -28.06 8.99 2.86
CA ARG A 106 -28.61 8.01 3.81
C ARG A 106 -29.12 8.64 5.10
N GLY A 107 -28.84 9.92 5.34
CA GLY A 107 -29.29 10.62 6.55
C GLY A 107 -28.60 10.17 7.84
N CYS A 108 -27.38 9.60 7.76
CA CYS A 108 -26.59 9.26 8.96
C CYS A 108 -26.20 10.52 9.76
N ARG A 109 -26.18 10.41 11.09
CA ARG A 109 -25.93 11.49 12.07
C ARG A 109 -24.60 12.21 11.82
N ARG A 110 -24.65 13.50 11.48
CA ARG A 110 -23.47 14.27 11.04
C ARG A 110 -22.47 14.63 12.15
N GLU A 111 -22.93 15.08 13.32
CA GLU A 111 -22.03 15.71 14.31
C GLU A 111 -21.01 14.74 14.95
N ILE A 112 -21.45 13.58 15.43
CA ILE A 112 -20.54 12.57 16.02
C ILE A 112 -19.56 12.03 14.96
N ASP A 113 -20.01 11.92 13.71
CA ASP A 113 -19.19 11.42 12.62
C ASP A 113 -18.12 12.45 12.21
N ASP A 114 -18.40 13.75 12.29
CA ASP A 114 -17.42 14.82 12.00
C ASP A 114 -16.29 14.85 13.03
N GLU A 115 -16.59 14.72 14.32
CA GLU A 115 -15.56 14.66 15.36
C GLU A 115 -14.71 13.38 15.22
N ARG A 116 -15.34 12.22 15.05
CA ARG A 116 -14.62 10.96 14.82
C ARG A 116 -13.75 11.04 13.57
N HIS A 117 -14.24 11.65 12.49
CA HIS A 117 -13.48 11.88 11.26
C HIS A 117 -12.22 12.71 11.51
N ALA A 118 -12.36 13.85 12.21
CA ALA A 118 -11.24 14.71 12.54
C ALA A 118 -10.19 13.99 13.42
N LYS A 119 -10.63 13.23 14.44
CA LYS A 119 -9.74 12.44 15.29
C LYS A 119 -9.01 11.34 14.51
N ALA A 120 -9.72 10.64 13.62
CA ALA A 120 -9.15 9.61 12.77
C ALA A 120 -8.08 10.17 11.82
N LEU A 121 -8.32 11.34 11.21
CA LEU A 121 -7.33 12.03 10.39
C LEU A 121 -6.13 12.51 11.21
N GLY A 122 -6.35 13.09 12.39
CA GLY A 122 -5.27 13.51 13.28
C GLY A 122 -4.39 12.34 13.73
N LEU A 123 -4.99 11.17 14.00
CA LEU A 123 -4.24 9.95 14.28
C LEU A 123 -3.46 9.47 13.06
N ALA A 124 -4.09 9.41 11.88
CA ALA A 124 -3.41 9.01 10.65
C ALA A 124 -2.20 9.90 10.34
N ASP A 125 -2.35 11.21 10.50
CA ASP A 125 -1.30 12.20 10.29
C ASP A 125 -0.07 11.93 11.16
N LYS A 126 -0.30 11.71 12.46
CA LYS A 126 0.74 11.32 13.43
C LYS A 126 1.41 10.01 13.06
N LEU A 127 0.63 8.98 12.70
CA LEU A 127 1.17 7.68 12.30
C LEU A 127 2.08 7.81 11.08
N VAL A 128 1.65 8.56 10.06
CA VAL A 128 2.46 8.79 8.87
C VAL A 128 3.74 9.54 9.20
N ASP A 129 3.68 10.60 10.01
CA ASP A 129 4.86 11.37 10.40
C ASP A 129 5.85 10.54 11.21
N THR A 130 5.38 9.71 12.15
CA THR A 130 6.27 8.80 12.89
C THR A 130 6.92 7.79 11.96
N THR A 131 6.14 7.16 11.07
CA THR A 131 6.67 6.16 10.13
C THR A 131 7.69 6.77 9.15
N LEU A 132 7.46 8.00 8.68
CA LEU A 132 8.36 8.66 7.73
C LEU A 132 9.64 9.20 8.39
N ASN A 133 9.57 9.64 9.64
CA ASN A 133 10.72 10.24 10.33
C ASN A 133 11.51 9.24 11.20
N ASP A 134 11.08 7.98 11.28
CA ASP A 134 11.65 6.93 12.14
C ASP A 134 11.81 7.37 13.62
N ARG A 135 10.90 8.24 14.08
CA ARG A 135 10.91 8.79 15.44
C ARG A 135 9.99 8.00 16.36
N GLN A 136 10.36 6.76 16.63
CA GLN A 136 9.54 5.84 17.43
C GLN A 136 9.29 6.39 18.85
N ASP A 137 10.32 6.97 19.47
CA ASP A 137 10.26 7.47 20.85
C ASP A 137 9.27 8.65 21.04
N GLU A 138 9.07 9.49 20.02
CA GLU A 138 8.17 10.66 20.12
C GLU A 138 6.68 10.27 20.04
N LEU A 139 6.34 9.18 19.33
CA LEU A 139 4.95 8.75 19.14
C LEU A 139 4.35 8.23 20.45
N ASP A 140 5.12 7.48 21.22
CA ASP A 140 4.68 6.84 22.46
C ASP A 140 4.19 7.88 23.48
N LEU A 141 4.95 8.98 23.63
CA LEU A 141 4.64 10.10 24.52
C LEU A 141 3.38 10.89 24.06
N SER A 142 3.28 11.22 22.77
CA SER A 142 2.14 11.99 22.22
C SER A 142 0.82 11.22 22.34
N LEU A 143 0.84 9.92 22.07
CA LEU A 143 -0.34 9.08 22.24
C LEU A 143 -0.70 8.90 23.72
N GLN A 144 0.27 8.95 24.66
CA GLN A 144 0.02 8.76 26.10
C GLN A 144 -0.77 9.92 26.67
N GLN A 145 -0.49 11.13 26.19
CA GLN A 145 -1.24 12.32 26.55
C GLN A 145 -2.64 12.33 25.94
N SER A 146 -2.80 11.79 24.72
CA SER A 146 -4.10 11.78 24.01
C SER A 146 -5.10 10.78 24.60
N ALA A 147 -4.66 9.65 25.17
CA ALA A 147 -5.54 8.59 25.67
C ALA A 147 -6.24 8.91 27.01
N ARG A 148 -5.93 10.03 27.66
CA ARG A 148 -6.52 10.42 28.96
C ARG A 148 -7.76 11.32 28.85
N GLN A 149 -8.17 11.68 27.64
CA GLN A 149 -9.39 12.45 27.36
C GLN A 149 -10.44 11.55 26.72
N ASP A 150 -11.73 11.81 26.96
CA ASP A 150 -12.88 11.14 26.32
C ASP A 150 -12.67 11.08 24.80
N ASP A 151 -12.12 9.97 24.30
CA ASP A 151 -11.76 9.84 22.90
C ASP A 151 -12.92 9.23 22.13
N VAL A 152 -13.48 10.02 21.22
CA VAL A 152 -14.57 9.62 20.32
C VAL A 152 -14.13 8.48 19.37
N LEU A 153 -12.82 8.26 19.23
CA LEU A 153 -12.25 7.18 18.44
C LEU A 153 -11.94 5.97 19.34
N THR A 154 -12.71 4.88 19.21
CA THR A 154 -12.45 3.66 20.00
C THR A 154 -11.19 2.94 19.52
N ASP A 155 -10.74 1.92 20.25
CA ASP A 155 -9.63 1.08 19.83
C ASP A 155 -9.90 0.34 18.50
N ILE A 156 -11.17 0.03 18.19
CA ILE A 156 -11.57 -0.52 16.88
C ILE A 156 -11.29 0.51 15.80
N GLY A 157 -11.75 1.77 16.00
CA GLY A 157 -11.50 2.88 15.09
C GLY A 157 -10.01 3.15 14.89
N ARG A 158 -9.21 3.17 15.97
CA ARG A 158 -7.75 3.33 15.92
C ARG A 158 -7.06 2.22 15.13
N ALA A 159 -7.47 0.97 15.33
CA ALA A 159 -6.96 -0.17 14.58
C ALA A 159 -7.34 -0.07 13.09
N GLU A 160 -8.56 0.38 12.75
CA GLU A 160 -8.95 0.64 11.37
C GLU A 160 -8.09 1.74 10.73
N VAL A 161 -7.82 2.86 11.42
CA VAL A 161 -6.91 3.91 10.94
C VAL A 161 -5.54 3.32 10.61
N ALA A 162 -4.95 2.55 11.52
CA ALA A 162 -3.63 1.96 11.34
C ALA A 162 -3.57 0.99 10.15
N LEU A 163 -4.63 0.19 9.93
CA LEU A 163 -4.72 -0.70 8.77
C LEU A 163 -4.85 0.05 7.44
N VAL A 164 -5.59 1.16 7.39
CA VAL A 164 -5.66 2.02 6.20
C VAL A 164 -4.29 2.63 5.91
N VAL A 165 -3.61 3.17 6.93
CA VAL A 165 -2.26 3.73 6.80
C VAL A 165 -1.27 2.68 6.27
N LEU A 166 -1.25 1.47 6.86
CA LEU A 166 -0.42 0.34 6.42
C LEU A 166 -0.67 0.01 4.94
N LEU A 167 -1.95 -0.15 4.57
CA LEU A 167 -2.35 -0.46 3.21
C LEU A 167 -1.83 0.58 2.20
N TYR A 168 -1.93 1.87 2.52
CA TYR A 168 -1.52 2.93 1.60
C TYR A 168 -0.02 3.21 1.58
N PHE A 169 0.71 2.98 2.68
CA PHE A 169 2.17 2.92 2.61
C PHE A 169 2.65 1.88 1.59
N HIS A 170 2.01 0.71 1.60
CA HIS A 170 2.33 -0.32 0.61
C HIS A 170 1.92 0.08 -0.81
N LEU A 171 0.65 0.43 -1.02
CA LEU A 171 0.15 0.73 -2.37
C LEU A 171 0.85 1.93 -3.00
N ASN A 172 1.05 3.03 -2.26
CA ASN A 172 1.76 4.21 -2.78
C ASN A 172 3.17 3.84 -3.24
N ARG A 173 3.89 3.03 -2.46
CA ARG A 173 5.26 2.61 -2.78
C ARG A 173 5.31 1.74 -4.04
N VAL A 174 4.45 0.72 -4.14
CA VAL A 174 4.38 -0.17 -5.31
C VAL A 174 3.95 0.57 -6.57
N ILE A 175 2.94 1.43 -6.48
CA ILE A 175 2.45 2.22 -7.61
C ILE A 175 3.55 3.14 -8.12
N SER A 176 4.23 3.83 -7.21
CA SER A 176 5.33 4.74 -7.55
C SER A 176 6.53 3.98 -8.15
N ALA A 177 6.82 2.77 -7.68
CA ALA A 177 7.92 1.96 -8.18
C ALA A 177 7.65 1.30 -9.53
N ILE A 178 6.44 0.75 -9.73
CA ILE A 178 6.12 -0.07 -10.91
C ILE A 178 5.48 0.76 -12.02
N LEU A 179 4.51 1.62 -11.68
CA LEU A 179 3.84 2.46 -12.67
C LEU A 179 4.62 3.74 -12.93
N GLY A 180 5.44 4.18 -11.98
CA GLY A 180 6.37 5.30 -12.12
C GLY A 180 5.71 6.54 -12.72
N GLU A 181 6.45 7.20 -13.62
CA GLU A 181 5.92 8.29 -14.44
C GLU A 181 4.90 7.85 -15.50
N GLN A 182 4.67 6.57 -15.83
CA GLN A 182 3.80 6.25 -16.98
C GLN A 182 2.38 6.83 -16.84
N MET A 183 1.95 7.07 -15.61
CA MET A 183 0.72 7.77 -15.27
C MET A 183 0.90 9.30 -15.22
N SER A 184 2.10 9.83 -14.96
CA SER A 184 2.38 11.27 -14.76
C SER A 184 2.21 12.15 -16.02
N PRO A 185 2.85 11.90 -17.19
CA PRO A 185 2.59 12.72 -18.38
C PRO A 185 1.19 12.54 -18.94
N VAL A 186 0.62 11.33 -18.84
CA VAL A 186 -0.70 11.01 -19.40
C VAL A 186 -1.84 11.56 -18.54
N LEU A 187 -1.73 11.49 -17.20
CA LEU A 187 -2.77 12.01 -16.29
C LEU A 187 -2.48 13.42 -15.75
N PHE A 188 -1.22 13.84 -15.68
CA PHE A 188 -0.83 15.09 -15.00
C PHE A 188 -0.05 16.09 -15.87
N GLN A 189 0.27 15.76 -17.14
CA GLN A 189 0.90 16.64 -18.13
C GLN A 189 1.95 17.62 -17.56
N ALA A 190 2.85 17.16 -16.69
CA ALA A 190 3.94 18.00 -16.22
C ALA A 190 4.82 18.39 -17.43
N LYS A 191 4.99 19.70 -17.66
CA LYS A 191 5.88 20.23 -18.70
C LYS A 191 7.27 19.66 -18.48
N ARG A 192 7.73 18.78 -19.39
CA ARG A 192 9.16 18.42 -19.46
C ARG A 192 9.94 19.67 -19.88
N PRO A 193 10.85 20.20 -19.04
CA PRO A 193 11.69 21.31 -19.45
C PRO A 193 12.56 20.84 -20.62
N GLY A 194 12.42 21.48 -21.79
CA GLY A 194 13.28 21.23 -22.96
C GLY A 194 12.64 20.57 -24.19
N ARG A 195 11.34 20.23 -24.19
CA ARG A 195 10.61 19.96 -25.46
C ARG A 195 9.86 21.22 -25.88
N GLY A 196 9.98 21.59 -27.16
CA GLY A 196 9.48 22.83 -27.78
C GLY A 196 7.99 23.13 -27.57
N PRO A 197 7.46 24.23 -28.18
CA PRO A 197 6.20 24.87 -27.80
C PRO A 197 5.06 23.85 -27.68
N SER A 198 4.76 23.50 -26.44
CA SER A 198 3.78 22.49 -26.07
C SER A 198 2.38 23.06 -26.29
N ILE A 199 1.63 22.37 -27.13
CA ILE A 199 0.18 22.49 -27.27
C ILE A 199 -0.46 22.51 -25.87
N LYS A 200 -1.05 23.64 -25.47
CA LYS A 200 -1.75 23.87 -24.19
C LYS A 200 -3.12 23.17 -24.17
N HIS A 201 -3.19 21.86 -24.42
CA HIS A 201 -4.46 21.11 -24.36
C HIS A 201 -4.60 20.27 -23.06
N ASP A 202 -5.36 20.86 -22.13
CA ASP A 202 -6.39 20.26 -21.27
C ASP A 202 -6.00 19.29 -20.13
N SER A 203 -5.59 19.86 -18.99
CA SER A 203 -5.78 19.23 -17.67
C SER A 203 -7.27 19.00 -17.32
N LEU A 204 -8.18 19.71 -18.00
CA LEU A 204 -9.63 19.48 -17.97
C LEU A 204 -10.00 18.05 -18.39
N LYS A 205 -9.34 17.48 -19.41
CA LYS A 205 -9.70 16.17 -19.96
C LYS A 205 -9.50 15.01 -19.00
N VAL A 206 -8.53 15.06 -18.08
CA VAL A 206 -8.29 13.95 -17.13
C VAL A 206 -9.31 13.96 -16.00
N LYS A 207 -9.63 15.13 -15.45
CA LYS A 207 -10.73 15.26 -14.49
C LYS A 207 -12.05 14.89 -15.16
N ASP A 208 -12.25 15.22 -16.42
CA ASP A 208 -13.47 14.86 -17.16
C ASP A 208 -13.52 13.37 -17.51
N LEU A 209 -12.39 12.73 -17.85
CA LEU A 209 -12.28 11.28 -18.05
C LEU A 209 -12.55 10.53 -16.74
N LEU A 210 -11.91 10.96 -15.65
CA LEU A 210 -12.17 10.43 -14.31
C LEU A 210 -13.62 10.65 -13.89
N LYS A 211 -14.20 11.84 -14.12
CA LYS A 211 -15.64 12.09 -13.87
C LYS A 211 -16.55 11.24 -14.74
N GLN A 212 -16.22 11.00 -16.01
CA GLN A 212 -17.03 10.14 -16.88
C GLN A 212 -16.97 8.67 -16.44
N VAL A 213 -15.81 8.22 -15.97
CA VAL A 213 -15.64 6.88 -15.39
C VAL A 213 -16.34 6.79 -14.04
N VAL A 214 -16.30 7.86 -13.24
CA VAL A 214 -16.68 7.83 -11.82
C VAL A 214 -18.12 8.26 -11.56
N ASN A 215 -18.69 9.19 -12.32
CA ASN A 215 -20.08 9.63 -12.14
C ASN A 215 -21.12 8.50 -12.25
N PRO A 216 -21.01 7.53 -13.17
CA PRO A 216 -21.88 6.36 -13.15
C PRO A 216 -21.70 5.51 -11.88
N LEU A 217 -20.48 5.45 -11.32
CA LEU A 217 -20.16 4.73 -10.06
C LEU A 217 -20.81 5.42 -8.86
N LEU A 218 -20.77 6.76 -8.82
CA LEU A 218 -21.41 7.58 -7.79
C LEU A 218 -22.91 7.31 -7.70
N LYS A 219 -23.54 6.94 -8.83
CA LYS A 219 -24.98 6.70 -8.92
C LYS A 219 -25.40 5.29 -8.53
N ALA A 220 -24.53 4.28 -8.64
CA ALA A 220 -24.94 2.87 -8.59
C ALA A 220 -24.32 2.01 -7.47
N GLY A 221 -23.14 2.34 -6.92
CA GLY A 221 -22.30 1.31 -6.28
C GLY A 221 -21.88 1.50 -4.81
N MET A 222 -21.77 2.72 -4.29
CA MET A 222 -21.23 2.92 -2.92
C MET A 222 -22.27 2.76 -1.82
N SER A 223 -23.54 2.53 -2.18
CA SER A 223 -24.62 2.37 -1.22
C SER A 223 -24.82 0.92 -0.78
N ALA A 224 -23.96 -0.03 -1.15
CA ALA A 224 -24.06 -1.39 -0.66
C ALA A 224 -23.39 -1.51 0.71
N THR A 225 -24.11 -2.02 1.70
CA THR A 225 -23.57 -2.39 3.01
C THR A 225 -22.83 -3.71 2.88
N HIS A 226 -21.52 -3.71 3.12
CA HIS A 226 -20.67 -4.87 2.92
C HIS A 226 -20.20 -5.43 4.26
N LYS A 227 -20.66 -6.62 4.61
CA LYS A 227 -20.25 -7.28 5.86
C LYS A 227 -18.79 -7.73 5.79
N PRO A 228 -18.08 -7.76 6.94
CA PRO A 228 -16.78 -8.41 7.06
C PRO A 228 -16.79 -9.85 6.53
N GLY A 229 -15.65 -10.28 5.98
CA GLY A 229 -15.49 -11.60 5.39
C GLY A 229 -15.90 -11.68 3.91
N ILE A 230 -15.91 -10.54 3.21
CA ILE A 230 -16.32 -10.41 1.82
C ILE A 230 -15.43 -11.20 0.85
N ALA A 231 -14.18 -11.42 1.25
CA ALA A 231 -13.19 -12.18 0.50
C ALA A 231 -13.01 -13.62 0.99
N ARG A 232 -13.72 -14.05 2.06
CA ARG A 232 -13.65 -15.44 2.56
C ARG A 232 -13.84 -16.50 1.47
N PRO A 233 -14.77 -16.35 0.49
CA PRO A 233 -14.96 -17.35 -0.55
C PRO A 233 -13.74 -17.59 -1.47
N LEU A 234 -12.71 -16.75 -1.39
CA LEU A 234 -11.46 -16.91 -2.16
C LEU A 234 -10.49 -17.90 -1.51
N PHE A 235 -10.70 -18.30 -0.25
CA PHE A 235 -9.79 -19.16 0.49
C PHE A 235 -10.51 -20.40 1.03
N SER A 236 -9.79 -21.51 1.13
CA SER A 236 -10.25 -22.66 1.89
C SER A 236 -10.33 -22.31 3.40
N SER A 237 -11.17 -23.03 4.13
CA SER A 237 -11.50 -22.79 5.55
C SER A 237 -10.29 -22.34 6.39
N GLU A 238 -10.49 -21.29 7.19
CA GLU A 238 -9.44 -20.69 8.01
C GLU A 238 -9.34 -21.39 9.38
N ASP A 239 -8.12 -21.75 9.77
CA ASP A 239 -7.83 -22.20 11.13
C ASP A 239 -7.94 -21.00 12.09
N PRO A 240 -8.77 -21.11 13.15
CA PRO A 240 -9.00 -20.04 14.10
C PRO A 240 -7.76 -19.59 14.87
N ASN A 241 -6.73 -20.43 15.01
CA ASN A 241 -5.57 -20.18 15.87
C ASN A 241 -4.43 -19.40 15.19
N ARG A 242 -4.54 -19.14 13.88
CA ARG A 242 -3.48 -18.51 13.07
C ARG A 242 -3.14 -17.07 13.44
N LEU A 243 -4.03 -16.37 14.13
CA LEU A 243 -3.77 -14.98 14.53
C LEU A 243 -2.63 -14.87 15.56
N ALA A 244 -2.35 -15.93 16.32
CA ALA A 244 -1.22 -15.97 17.25
C ALA A 244 0.14 -16.01 16.54
N GLU A 245 0.19 -16.34 15.25
CA GLU A 245 1.42 -16.38 14.45
C GLU A 245 1.78 -15.01 13.83
N LEU A 246 0.89 -14.02 13.96
CA LEU A 246 1.20 -12.65 13.61
C LEU A 246 2.27 -12.10 14.55
N PRO A 247 3.22 -11.29 14.04
CA PRO A 247 4.08 -10.49 14.90
C PRO A 247 3.26 -9.69 15.93
N ASP A 248 3.77 -9.55 17.15
CA ASP A 248 3.03 -8.95 18.28
C ASP A 248 2.45 -7.58 17.95
N HIS A 249 3.19 -6.74 17.21
CA HIS A 249 2.73 -5.42 16.80
C HIS A 249 1.59 -5.47 15.77
N LEU A 250 1.38 -6.59 15.08
CA LEU A 250 0.31 -6.79 14.10
C LEU A 250 -0.91 -7.55 14.65
N GLN A 251 -0.77 -8.30 15.75
CA GLN A 251 -1.89 -9.06 16.35
C GLN A 251 -3.09 -8.16 16.68
N ARG A 252 -2.82 -6.88 16.96
CA ARG A 252 -3.83 -5.86 17.25
C ARG A 252 -4.75 -5.52 16.07
N ALA A 253 -4.42 -5.95 14.85
CA ALA A 253 -5.36 -5.91 13.73
C ALA A 253 -6.68 -6.65 14.03
N ALA A 254 -6.68 -7.61 14.98
CA ALA A 254 -7.88 -8.30 15.43
C ALA A 254 -8.93 -7.37 16.07
N LEU A 255 -8.52 -6.23 16.63
CA LEU A 255 -9.46 -5.23 17.16
C LEU A 255 -10.32 -4.61 16.08
N ALA A 256 -9.77 -4.41 14.88
CA ALA A 256 -10.54 -3.95 13.72
C ALA A 256 -11.48 -5.04 13.17
N GLY A 257 -11.51 -6.23 13.76
CA GLY A 257 -12.32 -7.36 13.34
C GLY A 257 -11.49 -8.51 12.80
N ARG A 258 -11.98 -9.72 13.06
CA ARG A 258 -11.29 -10.98 12.75
C ARG A 258 -10.95 -11.14 11.26
N ASP A 259 -11.85 -10.74 10.36
CA ASP A 259 -11.62 -10.86 8.91
C ASP A 259 -10.49 -9.98 8.40
N ARG A 260 -10.36 -8.77 8.94
CA ARG A 260 -9.24 -7.86 8.63
C ARG A 260 -7.92 -8.45 9.10
N ALA A 261 -7.89 -8.99 10.31
CA ALA A 261 -6.70 -9.65 10.86
C ALA A 261 -6.31 -10.89 10.05
N ASN A 262 -7.28 -11.72 9.64
CA ASN A 262 -7.01 -12.89 8.81
C ASN A 262 -6.51 -12.50 7.41
N ALA A 263 -7.05 -11.41 6.84
CA ALA A 263 -6.54 -10.88 5.57
C ALA A 263 -5.10 -10.34 5.70
N LEU A 264 -4.77 -9.67 6.81
CA LEU A 264 -3.40 -9.24 7.10
C LEU A 264 -2.45 -10.44 7.30
N TYR A 265 -2.88 -11.45 8.07
CA TYR A 265 -2.14 -12.68 8.30
C TYR A 265 -1.77 -13.37 6.98
N ARG A 266 -2.71 -13.47 6.04
CA ARG A 266 -2.44 -14.03 4.70
C ARG A 266 -1.29 -13.29 3.98
N LEU A 267 -1.23 -11.96 4.09
CA LEU A 267 -0.13 -11.19 3.50
C LEU A 267 1.19 -11.45 4.22
N VAL A 268 1.19 -11.48 5.56
CA VAL A 268 2.39 -11.81 6.35
C VAL A 268 2.95 -13.18 5.95
N MET A 269 2.09 -14.20 5.86
CA MET A 269 2.55 -15.53 5.46
C MET A 269 3.04 -15.58 4.02
N TRP A 270 2.39 -14.86 3.11
CA TRP A 270 2.91 -14.76 1.75
C TRP A 270 4.30 -14.11 1.73
N THR A 271 4.51 -13.03 2.49
CA THR A 271 5.83 -12.37 2.54
C THR A 271 6.94 -13.27 3.12
N ARG A 272 6.62 -14.08 4.13
CA ARG A 272 7.56 -15.06 4.71
C ARG A 272 7.91 -16.15 3.71
N ASN A 273 6.89 -16.83 3.18
CA ASN A 273 7.07 -17.93 2.23
C ASN A 273 7.80 -17.46 0.95
N TYR A 274 7.50 -16.26 0.47
CA TYR A 274 8.16 -15.71 -0.72
C TYR A 274 9.64 -15.36 -0.46
N LYS A 275 9.99 -14.85 0.75
CA LYS A 275 11.39 -14.66 1.17
C LYS A 275 12.14 -15.99 1.12
N GLU A 276 11.62 -17.01 1.80
CA GLU A 276 12.23 -18.36 1.83
C GLU A 276 12.40 -18.93 0.42
N THR A 277 11.41 -18.73 -0.45
CA THR A 277 11.49 -19.18 -1.85
C THR A 277 12.61 -18.46 -2.59
N MET A 278 12.76 -17.13 -2.44
CA MET A 278 13.85 -16.38 -3.09
C MET A 278 15.23 -16.74 -2.55
N GLU A 279 15.36 -17.06 -1.26
CA GLU A 279 16.60 -17.54 -0.64
C GLU A 279 16.98 -18.91 -1.21
N ASN A 280 16.04 -19.86 -1.24
CA ASN A 280 16.26 -21.22 -1.75
C ASN A 280 16.64 -21.24 -3.24
N GLU A 281 16.08 -20.32 -4.03
CA GLU A 281 16.37 -20.15 -5.46
C GLU A 281 17.62 -19.31 -5.73
N GLY A 282 18.30 -18.82 -4.69
CA GLY A 282 19.51 -18.00 -4.80
C GLY A 282 19.30 -16.63 -5.45
N ILE A 283 18.05 -16.15 -5.50
CA ILE A 283 17.70 -14.81 -6.01
C ILE A 283 18.03 -13.74 -4.98
N LEU A 284 17.89 -14.10 -3.69
CA LEU A 284 18.18 -13.23 -2.57
C LEU A 284 19.29 -13.84 -1.72
N SER A 285 20.51 -13.35 -1.87
CA SER A 285 21.65 -13.81 -1.06
C SER A 285 21.57 -13.28 0.37
N MET A 286 22.26 -13.96 1.29
CA MET A 286 22.38 -13.51 2.68
C MET A 286 23.05 -12.13 2.78
N ASP A 287 24.03 -11.85 1.93
CA ASP A 287 24.69 -10.53 1.89
C ASP A 287 23.71 -9.42 1.48
N VAL A 288 22.83 -9.69 0.52
CA VAL A 288 21.78 -8.73 0.13
C VAL A 288 20.81 -8.49 1.30
N LEU A 289 20.38 -9.55 2.00
CA LEU A 289 19.52 -9.41 3.17
C LEU A 289 20.19 -8.60 4.28
N GLN A 290 21.46 -8.87 4.56
CA GLN A 290 22.21 -8.11 5.55
C GLN A 290 22.27 -6.62 5.19
N VAL A 291 22.45 -6.28 3.92
CA VAL A 291 22.39 -4.89 3.44
C VAL A 291 21.00 -4.27 3.64
N LEU A 292 19.94 -5.01 3.33
CA LEU A 292 18.56 -4.53 3.43
C LEU A 292 18.07 -4.38 4.88
N GLU A 293 18.53 -5.24 5.78
CA GLU A 293 18.17 -5.26 7.20
C GLU A 293 19.09 -4.37 8.04
N SER A 294 20.23 -3.93 7.48
CA SER A 294 21.13 -2.99 8.14
C SER A 294 20.44 -1.64 8.32
N PRO A 295 20.53 -1.02 9.52
CA PRO A 295 19.98 0.30 9.74
C PRO A 295 20.69 1.31 8.84
N MET A 296 19.98 1.77 7.81
CA MET A 296 20.40 2.92 7.03
C MET A 296 19.88 4.16 7.73
N ASN A 297 20.74 5.17 7.90
CA ASN A 297 20.29 6.49 8.36
C ASN A 297 19.09 6.93 7.52
N ALA A 298 17.99 7.29 8.17
CA ALA A 298 16.84 7.83 7.47
C ALA A 298 17.28 9.04 6.61
N PRO A 299 16.71 9.23 5.41
CA PRO A 299 16.98 10.42 4.64
C PRO A 299 16.63 11.67 5.47
N PRO A 300 17.40 12.76 5.37
CA PRO A 300 16.99 14.02 5.98
C PRO A 300 15.58 14.42 5.51
N SER A 301 14.70 14.71 6.45
CA SER A 301 13.27 14.96 6.18
C SER A 301 12.99 16.18 5.28
N HIS A 302 13.98 17.07 5.12
CA HIS A 302 13.89 18.28 4.29
C HIS A 302 14.32 18.08 2.83
N LEU A 303 14.71 16.87 2.43
CA LEU A 303 15.12 16.61 1.05
C LEU A 303 13.93 16.72 0.09
N THR A 304 14.11 17.47 -1.00
CA THR A 304 13.18 17.43 -2.13
C THR A 304 13.22 16.05 -2.80
N PRO A 305 12.19 15.62 -3.55
CA PRO A 305 12.18 14.32 -4.23
C PRO A 305 13.45 14.04 -5.06
N ASP A 306 13.96 15.03 -5.80
CA ASP A 306 15.19 14.88 -6.59
C ASP A 306 16.42 14.68 -5.71
N LYS A 307 16.54 15.44 -4.62
CA LYS A 307 17.64 15.29 -3.67
C LYS A 307 17.54 13.98 -2.88
N LEU A 308 16.33 13.54 -2.58
CA LEU A 308 16.05 12.24 -1.96
C LEU A 308 16.47 11.10 -2.88
N ALA A 309 16.18 11.21 -4.19
CA ALA A 309 16.65 10.26 -5.19
C ALA A 309 18.18 10.24 -5.26
N GLN A 310 18.84 11.40 -5.31
CA GLN A 310 20.31 11.48 -5.32
C GLN A 310 20.94 10.93 -4.04
N TRP A 311 20.38 11.29 -2.87
CA TRP A 311 20.80 10.78 -1.58
C TRP A 311 20.66 9.26 -1.55
N ALA A 312 19.49 8.73 -1.94
CA ALA A 312 19.22 7.31 -1.99
C ALA A 312 20.22 6.63 -2.91
N SER A 313 20.40 7.09 -4.16
CA SER A 313 21.39 6.52 -5.07
C SER A 313 22.81 6.53 -4.52
N SER A 314 23.23 7.58 -3.80
CA SER A 314 24.58 7.67 -3.21
C SER A 314 24.76 6.77 -1.99
N GLY A 315 23.77 6.73 -1.09
CA GLY A 315 23.78 5.91 0.11
C GLY A 315 23.69 4.43 -0.25
N VAL A 316 22.78 4.10 -1.16
CA VAL A 316 22.61 2.77 -1.72
C VAL A 316 23.88 2.29 -2.41
N ARG A 317 24.52 3.11 -3.25
CA ARG A 317 25.80 2.73 -3.88
C ARG A 317 26.85 2.34 -2.85
N ARG A 318 27.01 3.12 -1.78
CA ARG A 318 27.93 2.77 -0.69
C ARG A 318 27.52 1.50 0.05
N ALA A 319 26.23 1.31 0.28
CA ALA A 319 25.70 0.14 0.95
C ALA A 319 25.91 -1.15 0.15
N VAL A 320 25.88 -1.09 -1.20
CA VAL A 320 25.98 -2.30 -2.04
C VAL A 320 27.37 -2.57 -2.61
N GLN A 321 28.32 -1.64 -2.51
CA GLN A 321 29.63 -1.74 -3.20
C GLN A 321 30.48 -2.95 -2.77
N HIS A 322 30.17 -3.56 -1.62
CA HIS A 322 30.88 -4.74 -1.12
C HIS A 322 30.27 -6.06 -1.61
N LEU A 323 29.10 -6.02 -2.26
CA LEU A 323 28.48 -7.20 -2.86
C LEU A 323 29.29 -7.61 -4.10
N SER A 324 29.65 -8.88 -4.18
CA SER A 324 30.62 -9.40 -5.15
C SER A 324 30.09 -9.49 -6.57
N ASP A 325 28.77 -9.66 -6.75
CA ASP A 325 28.16 -9.85 -8.06
C ASP A 325 27.18 -8.72 -8.45
N GLU A 326 27.09 -8.45 -9.76
CA GLU A 326 26.26 -7.38 -10.34
C GLU A 326 24.76 -7.60 -10.06
N THR A 327 24.30 -8.85 -9.97
CA THR A 327 22.89 -9.16 -9.74
C THR A 327 22.51 -8.81 -8.30
N SER A 328 23.30 -9.20 -7.31
CA SER A 328 23.14 -8.81 -5.90
C SER A 328 23.17 -7.30 -5.72
N GLN A 329 24.11 -6.60 -6.37
CA GLN A 329 24.14 -5.14 -6.35
C GLN A 329 22.87 -4.51 -6.95
N ALA A 330 22.39 -5.04 -8.08
CA ALA A 330 21.16 -4.58 -8.71
C ALA A 330 19.93 -4.86 -7.84
N THR A 331 19.82 -6.05 -7.27
CA THR A 331 18.74 -6.45 -6.36
C THR A 331 18.71 -5.54 -5.13
N ALA A 332 19.80 -5.45 -4.38
CA ALA A 332 19.88 -4.61 -3.19
C ALA A 332 19.59 -3.14 -3.52
N THR A 333 20.13 -2.63 -4.63
CA THR A 333 19.88 -1.23 -5.01
C THR A 333 18.42 -0.96 -5.29
N ILE A 334 17.78 -1.81 -6.09
CA ILE A 334 16.39 -1.62 -6.46
C ILE A 334 15.47 -1.74 -5.25
N LEU A 335 15.74 -2.67 -4.34
CA LEU A 335 14.95 -2.84 -3.12
C LEU A 335 15.11 -1.66 -2.16
N LEU A 336 16.32 -1.15 -1.97
CA LEU A 336 16.53 0.08 -1.19
C LEU A 336 15.86 1.29 -1.86
N LEU A 337 15.87 1.39 -3.19
CA LEU A 337 15.13 2.44 -3.90
C LEU A 337 13.61 2.29 -3.71
N VAL A 338 13.06 1.09 -3.71
CA VAL A 338 11.64 0.86 -3.37
C VAL A 338 11.32 1.47 -2.00
N GLN A 339 12.18 1.26 -0.99
CA GLN A 339 11.98 1.79 0.35
C GLN A 339 12.06 3.31 0.44
N PHE A 340 13.11 3.92 -0.12
CA PHE A 340 13.44 5.34 0.11
C PHE A 340 13.05 6.29 -1.02
N SER A 341 12.98 5.81 -2.25
CA SER A 341 12.70 6.64 -3.43
C SER A 341 12.00 5.82 -4.52
N PRO A 342 10.78 5.31 -4.27
CA PRO A 342 10.14 4.36 -5.18
C PRO A 342 9.97 4.93 -6.60
N HIS A 343 9.72 6.24 -6.73
CA HIS A 343 9.65 6.94 -8.03
C HIS A 343 10.90 6.79 -8.91
N SER A 344 12.06 6.52 -8.31
CA SER A 344 13.33 6.37 -9.02
C SER A 344 13.53 4.96 -9.61
N VAL A 345 12.77 3.96 -9.15
CA VAL A 345 12.98 2.55 -9.50
C VAL A 345 12.87 2.32 -11.00
N PHE A 346 11.76 2.76 -11.61
CA PHE A 346 11.46 2.47 -13.02
C PHE A 346 12.50 3.04 -13.99
N HIS A 347 13.10 4.18 -13.65
CA HIS A 347 14.10 4.86 -14.47
C HIS A 347 15.55 4.41 -14.18
N HIS A 348 15.76 3.65 -13.09
CA HIS A 348 17.09 3.19 -12.71
C HIS A 348 17.61 2.13 -13.69
N TYR A 349 18.88 2.22 -14.10
CA TYR A 349 19.43 1.29 -15.10
C TYR A 349 19.47 -0.16 -14.58
N GLN A 350 19.69 -0.36 -13.28
CA GLN A 350 19.68 -1.69 -12.66
C GLN A 350 18.29 -2.33 -12.67
N TRP A 351 17.20 -1.56 -12.78
CA TRP A 351 15.86 -2.14 -12.92
C TRP A 351 15.74 -2.92 -14.22
N LYS A 352 16.26 -2.37 -15.33
CA LYS A 352 16.28 -3.05 -16.63
C LYS A 352 17.15 -4.30 -16.59
N HIS A 353 18.31 -4.23 -15.92
CA HIS A 353 19.17 -5.40 -15.71
C HIS A 353 18.40 -6.48 -14.94
N LEU A 354 17.84 -6.12 -13.78
CA LEU A 354 17.14 -7.04 -12.89
C LEU A 354 15.91 -7.68 -13.55
N ALA A 355 15.08 -6.88 -14.24
CA ALA A 355 13.92 -7.38 -14.97
C ALA A 355 14.30 -8.29 -16.15
N LYS A 356 15.47 -8.08 -16.77
CA LYS A 356 16.01 -8.97 -17.80
C LYS A 356 16.52 -10.28 -17.19
N THR A 357 17.18 -10.20 -16.03
CA THR A 357 17.78 -11.35 -15.33
C THR A 357 16.71 -12.27 -14.73
N LEU A 358 15.76 -11.71 -13.97
CA LEU A 358 14.72 -12.46 -13.27
C LEU A 358 13.46 -12.72 -14.12
N GLY A 359 13.25 -11.91 -15.16
CA GLY A 359 11.96 -11.79 -15.84
C GLY A 359 11.08 -10.70 -15.21
N GLY A 360 10.26 -10.06 -16.05
CA GLY A 360 9.52 -8.86 -15.65
C GLY A 360 8.54 -9.06 -14.50
N ASP A 361 7.83 -10.18 -14.45
CA ASP A 361 6.84 -10.45 -13.40
C ASP A 361 7.51 -10.85 -12.07
N GLN A 362 8.56 -11.67 -12.13
CA GLN A 362 9.37 -12.03 -10.96
C GLN A 362 10.02 -10.79 -10.32
N ALA A 363 10.60 -9.91 -11.13
CA ALA A 363 11.20 -8.67 -10.64
C ALA A 363 10.14 -7.77 -9.96
N LYS A 364 8.92 -7.66 -10.51
CA LYS A 364 7.82 -6.92 -9.89
C LYS A 364 7.35 -7.55 -8.59
N ALA A 365 7.17 -8.87 -8.56
CA ALA A 365 6.78 -9.59 -7.36
C ALA A 365 7.78 -9.39 -6.22
N MET A 366 9.08 -9.33 -6.53
CA MET A 366 10.13 -8.97 -5.58
C MET A 366 10.00 -7.53 -5.05
N LEU A 367 9.67 -6.54 -5.89
CA LEU A 367 9.40 -5.17 -5.40
C LEU A 367 8.18 -5.12 -4.47
N ILE A 368 7.13 -5.86 -4.82
CA ILE A 368 5.91 -5.94 -4.03
C ILE A 368 6.18 -6.60 -2.69
N TRP A 369 6.94 -7.70 -2.68
CA TRP A 369 7.40 -8.35 -1.46
C TRP A 369 8.13 -7.37 -0.55
N TRP A 370 9.17 -6.70 -1.06
CA TRP A 370 9.93 -5.78 -0.22
C TRP A 370 9.09 -4.62 0.28
N SER A 371 8.22 -4.06 -0.55
CA SER A 371 7.29 -3.02 -0.12
C SER A 371 6.33 -3.49 0.98
N LEU A 372 5.83 -4.73 0.92
CA LEU A 372 5.00 -5.31 1.97
C LEU A 372 5.83 -5.50 3.24
N THR A 373 7.02 -6.09 3.14
CA THR A 373 7.94 -6.30 4.27
C THR A 373 8.20 -5.00 5.02
N CYS A 374 8.59 -3.92 4.32
CA CYS A 374 8.79 -2.61 4.95
C CYS A 374 7.51 -2.10 5.63
N SER A 375 6.35 -2.18 4.96
CA SER A 375 5.10 -1.66 5.50
C SER A 375 4.61 -2.44 6.71
N LEU A 376 4.79 -3.77 6.71
CA LEU A 376 4.44 -4.66 7.81
C LEU A 376 5.36 -4.45 9.02
N GLN A 377 6.67 -4.25 8.81
CA GLN A 377 7.62 -3.93 9.87
C GLN A 377 7.35 -2.55 10.48
N GLN A 378 6.99 -1.56 9.65
CA GLN A 378 6.74 -0.18 10.06
C GLN A 378 5.34 0.06 10.65
N ALA A 379 4.46 -0.94 10.66
CA ALA A 379 3.07 -0.83 11.13
C ALA A 379 2.92 -0.68 12.66
N GLN A 380 3.84 0.02 13.31
CA GLN A 380 3.86 0.25 14.76
C GLN A 380 2.60 0.95 15.28
N GLY A 381 1.88 1.67 14.42
CA GLY A 381 0.57 2.22 14.74
C GLY A 381 -0.41 1.18 15.28
N LEU A 382 -0.30 -0.09 14.86
CA LEU A 382 -1.11 -1.18 15.41
C LEU A 382 -0.72 -1.55 16.85
N ARG A 383 0.57 -1.50 17.20
CA ARG A 383 1.04 -1.71 18.58
C ARG A 383 0.53 -0.60 19.50
N ASN A 384 0.69 0.64 19.05
CA ASN A 384 0.45 1.83 19.88
C ASN A 384 -1.03 2.13 20.06
N ALA A 385 -1.89 1.70 19.12
CA ALA A 385 -3.34 1.75 19.28
C ALA A 385 -3.84 1.03 20.54
N VAL A 386 -3.05 0.11 21.13
CA VAL A 386 -3.57 -0.83 22.13
C VAL A 386 -2.85 -0.84 23.47
N GLN A 387 -1.58 -0.44 23.54
CA GLN A 387 -0.88 -0.30 24.83
C GLN A 387 -1.59 0.63 25.83
N LYS A 388 -2.61 1.40 25.40
CA LYS A 388 -3.35 2.36 26.23
C LYS A 388 -4.75 1.92 26.63
N ALA A 389 -5.14 0.70 26.29
CA ALA A 389 -6.39 0.10 26.75
C ALA A 389 -6.28 -0.52 28.16
N GLY A 390 -5.07 -0.58 28.75
CA GLY A 390 -4.87 -1.13 30.10
C GLY A 390 -5.09 -2.63 30.23
N TRP A 391 -4.71 -3.40 29.20
CA TRP A 391 -4.72 -4.87 29.21
C TRP A 391 -3.30 -5.43 29.25
#